data_AF-A0A4U0GN35-F1
#
_entry.id   AF-A0A4U0GN35-F1
#
_cell.length_a   1.000
_cell.length_b   1.000
_cell.length_c   1.000
_cell.angle_alpha   90.00
_cell.angle_beta   90.00
_cell.angle_gamma   90.00
#
_symmetry.space_group_name_H-M   'P 1'
#
loop_
_entity.id
_entity.type
_entity.pdbx_description
1 polymer ?
#
loop_
_entity_poly.entity_id
_entity_poly.type
_entity_poly.pdbx_seq_one_letter_code
_entity_poly.pdbx_strand_id
1 'polypeptide(L)'
;MSESKKITRLDKRIVGWNVLRDGHAANSEPEINPLTVRIDRREEGSWESTTTKINLTSAGGRKTIYFVIGFGVVCGRMNGKSVCIERPLEFFIPAGQTSAEHQWVSATMRTLSLAARGGFLIKALADLRKVSWDRGPVWYGKTKSGKGMVHDSEVAAIAWAIQQELHKRGFLTERGNERPVEALAEHYERTRGYRDRIPVDNPHVESRPSEPATVDDENTLAIVGVCPDPDCRGEMIMKDGCPTCLDCGYSKCG
;
A
#
# COMPACT_ATOMS: atom_id res chain seq x y z
N MET A 1 15.85 -25.58 -50.89
CA MET A 1 14.61 -26.23 -51.38
C MET A 1 13.53 -25.16 -51.44
N SER A 2 13.16 -24.75 -52.66
CA SER A 2 12.26 -23.62 -52.92
C SER A 2 10.80 -24.07 -52.83
N GLU A 3 10.05 -23.52 -51.89
CA GLU A 3 8.63 -23.81 -51.69
C GLU A 3 7.79 -23.13 -52.80
N SER A 4 7.19 -23.93 -53.67
CA SER A 4 6.37 -23.45 -54.78
C SER A 4 5.03 -22.92 -54.27
N LYS A 5 4.89 -21.59 -54.18
CA LYS A 5 3.65 -20.92 -53.78
C LYS A 5 2.56 -21.15 -54.84
N LYS A 6 1.55 -21.98 -54.52
CA LYS A 6 0.39 -22.21 -55.38
C LYS A 6 -0.42 -20.92 -55.51
N ILE A 7 -0.53 -20.39 -56.72
CA ILE A 7 -1.36 -19.23 -57.05
C ILE A 7 -2.74 -19.74 -57.44
N THR A 8 -3.74 -19.45 -56.61
CA THR A 8 -5.15 -19.77 -56.91
C THR A 8 -5.78 -18.58 -57.62
N ARG A 9 -6.17 -18.75 -58.89
CA ARG A 9 -6.97 -17.76 -59.62
C ARG A 9 -8.45 -17.89 -59.24
N LEU A 10 -9.09 -16.76 -58.98
CA LEU A 10 -10.52 -16.67 -58.70
C LEU A 10 -11.19 -16.04 -59.93
N ASP A 11 -12.00 -16.83 -60.63
CA ASP A 11 -12.66 -16.41 -61.87
C ASP A 11 -13.97 -15.63 -61.62
N LYS A 12 -14.33 -15.40 -60.35
CA LYS A 12 -15.55 -14.69 -59.93
C LYS A 12 -15.21 -13.57 -58.96
N ARG A 13 -16.00 -12.49 -59.01
CA ARG A 13 -15.84 -11.32 -58.14
C ARG A 13 -16.15 -11.71 -56.70
N ILE A 14 -15.24 -11.41 -55.77
CA ILE A 14 -15.46 -11.62 -54.33
C ILE A 14 -16.51 -10.62 -53.88
N VAL A 15 -17.70 -11.10 -53.50
CA VAL A 15 -18.83 -10.28 -53.03
C VAL A 15 -18.93 -10.20 -51.51
N GLY A 16 -18.04 -10.91 -50.80
CA GLY A 16 -17.93 -10.87 -49.35
C GLY A 16 -16.77 -11.74 -48.87
N TRP A 17 -16.21 -11.39 -47.73
CA TRP A 17 -15.21 -12.21 -47.04
C TRP A 17 -15.61 -12.34 -45.57
N ASN A 18 -15.25 -13.46 -44.96
CA ASN A 18 -15.36 -13.65 -43.53
C ASN A 18 -14.09 -14.36 -43.05
N VAL A 19 -13.52 -13.90 -41.94
CA VAL A 19 -12.34 -14.55 -41.34
C VAL A 19 -12.86 -15.63 -40.43
N LEU A 20 -12.41 -16.87 -40.68
CA LEU A 20 -12.57 -17.96 -39.72
C LEU A 20 -11.86 -17.53 -38.43
N ARG A 21 -12.64 -17.10 -37.45
CA ARG A 21 -12.16 -17.02 -36.07
C ARG A 21 -12.05 -18.45 -35.60
N ASP A 22 -10.85 -18.85 -35.18
CA ASP A 22 -10.62 -20.18 -34.64
C ASP A 22 -11.65 -20.46 -33.55
N GLY A 23 -12.57 -21.37 -33.84
CA GLY A 23 -13.49 -21.93 -32.88
C GLY A 23 -12.69 -22.83 -31.96
N HIS A 24 -12.21 -22.27 -30.86
CA HIS A 24 -11.95 -22.88 -29.54
C HIS A 24 -11.08 -21.92 -28.71
N ALA A 25 -11.58 -20.70 -28.44
CA ALA A 25 -11.20 -20.06 -27.19
C ALA A 25 -12.02 -20.75 -26.11
N ALA A 26 -11.38 -21.65 -25.35
CA ALA A 26 -11.92 -22.08 -24.06
C ALA A 26 -12.39 -20.82 -23.31
N ASN A 27 -13.54 -20.94 -22.64
CA ASN A 27 -14.17 -19.87 -21.87
C ASN A 27 -13.31 -19.57 -20.61
N SER A 28 -12.04 -19.21 -20.79
CA SER A 28 -11.14 -18.79 -19.73
C SER A 28 -11.49 -17.33 -19.42
N GLU A 29 -12.01 -17.10 -18.21
CA GLU A 29 -12.21 -15.75 -17.70
C GLU A 29 -10.95 -14.90 -17.88
N PRO A 30 -11.10 -13.59 -18.16
CA PRO A 30 -9.98 -12.71 -18.43
C PRO A 30 -9.02 -12.65 -17.25
N GLU A 31 -7.73 -12.56 -17.55
CA GLU A 31 -6.71 -12.31 -16.54
C GLU A 31 -6.83 -10.85 -16.05
N ILE A 32 -6.89 -10.67 -14.74
CA ILE A 32 -7.04 -9.37 -14.09
C ILE A 32 -5.90 -9.24 -13.09
N ASN A 33 -4.90 -8.45 -13.42
CA ASN A 33 -3.81 -8.16 -12.49
C ASN A 33 -4.33 -7.20 -11.38
N PRO A 34 -4.38 -7.64 -10.11
CA PRO A 34 -4.93 -6.82 -9.04
C PRO A 34 -4.07 -5.59 -8.71
N LEU A 35 -2.79 -5.53 -9.10
CA LEU A 35 -1.95 -4.33 -8.95
C LEU A 35 -2.34 -3.20 -9.90
N THR A 36 -2.71 -3.54 -11.13
CA THR A 36 -2.92 -2.56 -12.21
C THR A 36 -4.38 -2.33 -12.55
N VAL A 37 -5.29 -3.16 -12.04
CA VAL A 37 -6.74 -2.96 -12.23
C VAL A 37 -7.14 -1.59 -11.68
N ARG A 38 -7.91 -0.85 -12.48
CA ARG A 38 -8.39 0.48 -12.13
C ARG A 38 -9.57 0.36 -11.19
N ILE A 39 -9.58 1.21 -10.16
CA ILE A 39 -10.63 1.26 -9.16
C ILE A 39 -11.30 2.63 -9.24
N ASP A 40 -12.53 2.68 -9.73
CA ASP A 40 -13.23 3.94 -9.94
C ASP A 40 -13.53 4.64 -8.62
N ARG A 41 -14.03 3.87 -7.65
CA ARG A 41 -14.35 4.36 -6.31
C ARG A 41 -14.05 3.30 -5.27
N ARG A 42 -13.59 3.76 -4.13
CA ARG A 42 -13.48 2.95 -2.92
C ARG A 42 -14.88 2.66 -2.36
N GLU A 43 -15.12 1.44 -1.89
CA GLU A 43 -16.39 1.06 -1.24
C GLU A 43 -16.64 1.90 0.04
N GLU A 44 -17.90 1.97 0.46
CA GLU A 44 -18.25 2.67 1.69
C GLU A 44 -18.02 1.78 2.91
N GLY A 45 -17.52 2.35 4.00
CA GLY A 45 -17.30 1.62 5.24
C GLY A 45 -16.04 2.04 5.99
N SER A 46 -15.72 1.27 7.03
CA SER A 46 -14.46 1.40 7.75
C SER A 46 -13.35 0.75 6.94
N TRP A 47 -12.17 1.34 7.02
CA TRP A 47 -11.01 0.83 6.32
C TRP A 47 -9.79 0.81 7.22
N GLU A 48 -8.90 -0.13 6.90
CA GLU A 48 -7.58 -0.12 7.49
C GLU A 48 -6.77 1.05 6.95
N SER A 49 -6.12 1.76 7.86
CA SER A 49 -5.28 2.89 7.51
C SER A 49 -4.15 3.03 8.51
N THR A 50 -3.02 3.53 8.02
CA THR A 50 -1.88 3.87 8.87
C THR A 50 -1.76 5.39 8.92
N THR A 51 -1.68 5.93 10.14
CA THR A 51 -1.45 7.36 10.39
C THR A 51 -0.02 7.57 10.85
N THR A 52 0.72 8.41 10.15
CA THR A 52 2.14 8.66 10.43
C THR A 52 2.37 10.14 10.72
N LYS A 53 3.04 10.41 11.84
CA LYS A 53 3.54 11.73 12.22
C LYS A 53 4.99 11.89 11.78
N ILE A 54 5.28 12.97 11.08
CA ILE A 54 6.64 13.33 10.65
C ILE A 54 6.99 14.75 11.09
N ASN A 55 8.26 15.01 11.36
CA ASN A 55 8.77 16.33 11.70
C ASN A 55 9.79 16.75 10.64
N LEU A 56 9.38 17.65 9.74
CA LEU A 56 10.25 18.20 8.72
C LEU A 56 11.05 19.36 9.30
N THR A 57 12.35 19.38 9.06
CA THR A 57 13.21 20.52 9.43
C THR A 57 13.67 21.22 8.16
N SER A 58 13.51 22.53 8.09
CA SER A 58 14.01 23.37 7.00
C SER A 58 14.62 24.66 7.57
N ALA A 59 15.16 25.53 6.70
CA ALA A 59 15.66 26.84 7.11
C ALA A 59 14.58 27.70 7.80
N GLY A 60 13.30 27.51 7.43
CA GLY A 60 12.16 28.19 8.04
C GLY A 60 11.72 27.62 9.39
N GLY A 61 12.37 26.57 9.90
CA GLY A 61 12.07 25.95 11.18
C GLY A 61 11.54 24.52 11.06
N ARG A 62 10.88 24.04 12.12
CA ARG A 62 10.32 22.69 12.18
C ARG A 62 8.83 22.72 11.90
N LYS A 63 8.36 21.80 11.05
CA LYS A 63 6.95 21.61 10.71
C LYS A 63 6.54 20.17 10.96
N THR A 64 5.52 20.00 11.79
CA THR A 64 4.93 18.68 12.07
C THR A 64 3.84 18.41 11.04
N ILE A 65 3.88 17.24 10.41
CA ILE A 65 2.88 16.80 9.44
C ILE A 65 2.36 15.44 9.88
N TYR A 66 1.06 15.25 9.74
CA TYR A 66 0.42 13.95 9.83
C TYR A 66 -0.05 13.57 8.44
N PHE A 67 0.16 12.32 8.03
CA PHE A 67 -0.47 11.78 6.84
C PHE A 67 -1.11 10.43 7.14
N VAL A 68 -2.11 10.08 6.36
CA VAL A 68 -2.88 8.85 6.46
C VAL A 68 -2.81 8.13 5.12
N ILE A 69 -2.52 6.82 5.16
CA ILE A 69 -2.57 5.93 4.01
C ILE A 69 -3.71 4.95 4.25
N GLY A 70 -4.74 4.98 3.40
CA GLY A 70 -5.86 4.05 3.41
C GLY A 70 -5.59 2.86 2.50
N PHE A 71 -5.75 1.66 3.05
CA PHE A 71 -5.54 0.40 2.34
C PHE A 71 -6.87 -0.25 1.97
N GLY A 72 -6.90 -0.97 0.85
CA GLY A 72 -8.06 -1.74 0.44
C GLY A 72 -7.69 -3.06 -0.20
N VAL A 73 -8.57 -4.05 -0.05
CA VAL A 73 -8.39 -5.36 -0.66
C VAL A 73 -8.83 -5.29 -2.11
N VAL A 74 -7.96 -5.74 -3.00
CA VAL A 74 -8.21 -5.76 -4.44
C VAL A 74 -7.97 -7.19 -4.93
N CYS A 75 -9.02 -7.79 -5.46
CA CYS A 75 -8.97 -9.12 -6.02
C CYS A 75 -8.88 -9.07 -7.54
N GLY A 76 -8.16 -10.02 -8.10
CA GLY A 76 -8.00 -10.24 -9.52
C GLY A 76 -7.92 -11.73 -9.82
N ARG A 77 -7.53 -12.05 -11.04
CA ARG A 77 -7.36 -13.42 -11.51
C ARG A 77 -6.03 -13.50 -12.24
N MET A 78 -5.11 -14.32 -11.75
CA MET A 78 -3.79 -14.54 -12.35
C MET A 78 -3.54 -16.03 -12.50
N ASN A 79 -3.00 -16.45 -13.64
CA ASN A 79 -2.76 -17.88 -13.93
C ASN A 79 -4.01 -18.77 -13.67
N GLY A 80 -5.21 -18.24 -13.95
CA GLY A 80 -6.47 -18.94 -13.74
C GLY A 80 -6.94 -19.07 -12.28
N LYS A 81 -6.23 -18.50 -11.30
CA LYS A 81 -6.60 -18.50 -9.87
C LYS A 81 -7.03 -17.10 -9.43
N SER A 82 -8.02 -17.04 -8.54
CA SER A 82 -8.38 -15.79 -7.85
C SER A 82 -7.29 -15.43 -6.85
N VAL A 83 -6.81 -14.19 -6.92
CA VAL A 83 -5.74 -13.67 -6.07
C VAL A 83 -6.15 -12.32 -5.53
N CYS A 84 -6.04 -12.11 -4.22
CA CYS A 84 -6.35 -10.84 -3.57
C CYS A 84 -5.10 -10.28 -2.89
N ILE A 85 -4.93 -8.96 -2.99
CA ILE A 85 -3.83 -8.23 -2.37
C ILE A 85 -4.38 -7.02 -1.61
N GLU A 86 -3.62 -6.55 -0.63
CA GLU A 86 -3.86 -5.25 0.00
C GLU A 86 -3.13 -4.15 -0.80
N ARG A 87 -3.85 -3.14 -1.27
CA ARG A 87 -3.30 -2.00 -2.01
C ARG A 87 -3.49 -0.70 -1.23
N PRO A 88 -2.51 0.22 -1.25
CA PRO A 88 -2.76 1.61 -0.85
C PRO A 88 -3.65 2.28 -1.90
N LEU A 89 -4.81 2.79 -1.49
CA LEU A 89 -5.81 3.38 -2.40
C LEU A 89 -6.03 4.86 -2.15
N GLU A 90 -5.86 5.32 -0.90
CA GLU A 90 -6.13 6.69 -0.52
C GLU A 90 -5.01 7.28 0.33
N PHE A 91 -4.75 8.57 0.10
CA PHE A 91 -3.74 9.35 0.80
C PHE A 91 -4.40 10.64 1.28
N PHE A 92 -4.11 11.02 2.52
CA PHE A 92 -4.67 12.22 3.11
C PHE A 92 -3.65 12.87 4.06
N ILE A 93 -3.66 14.20 4.11
CA ILE A 93 -2.95 14.98 5.12
C ILE A 93 -4.03 15.81 5.83
N PRO A 94 -4.37 15.51 7.10
CA PRO A 94 -5.26 16.36 7.88
C PRO A 94 -4.61 17.73 8.04
N ALA A 95 -5.12 18.71 7.30
CA ALA A 95 -4.69 20.09 7.39
C ALA A 95 -5.84 20.96 7.93
N GLY A 96 -5.56 21.89 8.84
CA GLY A 96 -6.56 22.80 9.42
C GLY A 96 -7.16 23.71 8.36
N GLN A 97 -8.47 23.67 8.12
CA GLN A 97 -9.11 23.85 6.81
C GLN A 97 -8.91 25.12 5.92
N THR A 98 -8.00 26.08 6.16
CA THR A 98 -8.12 27.39 5.46
C THR A 98 -6.86 28.08 4.91
N SER A 99 -5.66 27.47 4.88
CA SER A 99 -4.49 28.10 4.26
C SER A 99 -4.32 27.76 2.77
N ALA A 100 -3.70 28.64 1.98
CA ALA A 100 -3.35 28.38 0.58
C ALA A 100 -2.41 27.17 0.43
N GLU A 101 -1.55 26.93 1.42
CA GLU A 101 -0.71 25.73 1.48
C GLU A 101 -1.55 24.45 1.55
N HIS A 102 -2.77 24.51 2.12
CA HIS A 102 -3.66 23.35 2.24
C HIS A 102 -4.39 23.00 0.94
N GLN A 103 -4.62 23.97 0.04
CA GLN A 103 -5.26 23.69 -1.25
C GLN A 103 -4.37 22.80 -2.12
N TRP A 104 -3.07 23.14 -2.20
CA TRP A 104 -2.08 22.34 -2.93
C TRP A 104 -1.90 20.98 -2.31
N VAL A 105 -1.75 20.89 -0.98
CA VAL A 105 -1.65 19.60 -0.28
C VAL A 105 -2.87 18.72 -0.56
N SER A 106 -4.08 19.27 -0.45
CA SER A 106 -5.31 18.53 -0.72
C SER A 106 -5.39 18.06 -2.19
N ALA A 107 -5.03 18.92 -3.14
CA ALA A 107 -4.99 18.58 -4.57
C ALA A 107 -3.95 17.49 -4.87
N THR A 108 -2.75 17.57 -4.29
CA THR A 108 -1.69 16.56 -4.43
C THR A 108 -2.14 15.22 -3.86
N MET A 109 -2.73 15.19 -2.66
CA MET A 109 -3.20 13.95 -2.04
C MET A 109 -4.36 13.31 -2.82
N ARG A 110 -5.30 14.11 -3.36
CA ARG A 110 -6.35 13.60 -4.26
C ARG A 110 -5.77 13.02 -5.55
N THR A 111 -4.80 13.69 -6.15
CA THR A 111 -4.12 13.23 -7.38
C THR A 111 -3.32 11.95 -7.12
N LEU A 112 -2.65 11.87 -5.97
CA LEU A 112 -1.91 10.68 -5.55
C LEU A 112 -2.86 9.49 -5.31
N SER A 113 -4.01 9.73 -4.67
CA SER A 113 -5.06 8.71 -4.48
C SER A 113 -5.65 8.24 -5.82
N LEU A 114 -5.83 9.14 -6.79
CA LEU A 114 -6.23 8.76 -8.14
C LEU A 114 -5.14 7.90 -8.82
N ALA A 115 -3.87 8.27 -8.70
CA ALA A 115 -2.75 7.49 -9.23
C ALA A 115 -2.66 6.09 -8.62
N ALA A 116 -2.92 5.99 -7.32
CA ALA A 116 -2.93 4.73 -6.59
C ALA A 116 -4.04 3.78 -7.05
N ARG A 117 -5.27 4.31 -7.16
CA ARG A 117 -6.41 3.59 -7.72
C ARG A 117 -6.20 3.20 -9.19
N GLY A 118 -5.46 4.02 -9.94
CA GLY A 118 -5.08 3.76 -11.33
C GLY A 118 -3.94 2.76 -11.54
N GLY A 119 -3.27 2.30 -10.47
CA GLY A 119 -2.18 1.33 -10.56
C GLY A 119 -0.82 1.92 -11.00
N PHE A 120 -0.58 3.21 -10.76
CA PHE A 120 0.69 3.87 -11.10
C PHE A 120 1.26 4.72 -9.95
N LEU A 121 0.96 4.32 -8.72
CA LEU A 121 1.41 4.98 -7.49
C LEU A 121 2.92 5.21 -7.45
N ILE A 122 3.72 4.20 -7.82
CA ILE A 122 5.18 4.27 -7.70
C ILE A 122 5.75 5.34 -8.59
N LYS A 123 5.23 5.44 -9.82
CA LYS A 123 5.60 6.48 -10.75
C LYS A 123 5.21 7.86 -10.21
N ALA A 124 4.01 7.99 -9.65
CA ALA A 124 3.56 9.24 -9.03
C ALA A 124 4.44 9.66 -7.84
N LEU A 125 4.79 8.73 -6.93
CA LEU A 125 5.70 9.00 -5.82
C LEU A 125 7.11 9.37 -6.31
N ALA A 126 7.62 8.68 -7.33
CA ALA A 126 8.91 8.98 -7.95
C ALA A 126 8.93 10.37 -8.63
N ASP A 127 7.81 10.83 -9.17
CA ASP A 127 7.69 12.18 -9.71
C ASP A 127 7.56 13.23 -8.60
N LEU A 128 6.81 12.96 -7.53
CA LEU A 128 6.75 13.83 -6.35
C LEU A 128 8.12 14.01 -5.68
N ARG A 129 8.97 12.97 -5.71
CA ARG A 129 10.36 13.00 -5.25
C ARG A 129 11.25 14.00 -6.00
N LYS A 130 10.86 14.44 -7.20
CA LYS A 130 11.61 15.39 -8.05
C LYS A 130 11.15 16.84 -7.87
N VAL A 131 10.07 17.08 -7.12
CA VAL A 131 9.57 18.43 -6.87
C VAL A 131 10.62 19.20 -6.07
N SER A 132 11.06 20.32 -6.61
CA SER A 132 11.97 21.27 -5.96
C SER A 132 11.22 22.54 -5.56
N TRP A 133 11.72 23.24 -4.55
CA TRP A 133 11.25 24.58 -4.18
C TRP A 133 12.42 25.55 -3.97
N ASP A 134 12.13 26.82 -3.75
CA ASP A 134 13.10 27.89 -3.54
C ASP A 134 13.44 28.16 -2.06
N ARG A 135 12.74 27.53 -1.11
CA ARG A 135 12.93 27.74 0.34
C ARG A 135 14.08 26.93 0.97
N GLY A 136 14.95 26.33 0.15
CA GLY A 136 16.15 25.61 0.60
C GLY A 136 15.91 24.16 1.07
N PRO A 137 16.94 23.41 1.46
CA PRO A 137 16.80 21.98 1.74
C PRO A 137 15.85 21.65 2.89
N VAL A 138 15.20 20.49 2.79
CA VAL A 138 14.43 19.85 3.87
C VAL A 138 15.19 18.65 4.40
N TRP A 139 15.52 18.67 5.69
CA TRP A 139 16.16 17.55 6.38
C TRP A 139 15.10 16.67 7.02
N TYR A 140 15.01 15.43 6.53
CA TYR A 140 14.10 14.43 7.07
C TYR A 140 14.59 13.04 6.71
N GLY A 141 14.42 12.08 7.63
CA GLY A 141 14.80 10.69 7.40
C GLY A 141 16.29 10.41 7.53
N LYS A 142 16.61 9.12 7.49
CA LYS A 142 17.98 8.59 7.51
C LYS A 142 18.10 7.50 6.44
N THR A 143 19.26 7.46 5.81
CA THR A 143 19.68 6.33 4.99
C THR A 143 19.92 5.09 5.88
N LYS A 144 20.07 3.92 5.25
CA LYS A 144 20.41 2.68 5.97
C LYS A 144 21.71 2.78 6.77
N SER A 145 22.67 3.56 6.29
CA SER A 145 23.95 3.81 6.99
C SER A 145 23.80 4.82 8.14
N GLY A 146 22.57 5.21 8.51
CA GLY A 146 22.28 6.17 9.57
C GLY A 146 22.51 7.64 9.19
N LYS A 147 23.03 7.93 7.99
CA LYS A 147 23.27 9.31 7.54
C LYS A 147 21.94 10.01 7.29
N GLY A 148 21.78 11.21 7.86
CA GLY A 148 20.61 12.06 7.64
C GLY A 148 20.40 12.36 6.16
N MET A 149 19.14 12.38 5.74
CA MET A 149 18.77 12.65 4.36
C MET A 149 18.36 14.11 4.16
N VAL A 150 18.60 14.59 2.95
CA VAL A 150 18.24 15.94 2.49
C VAL A 150 17.31 15.78 1.29
N HIS A 151 16.31 16.64 1.22
CA HIS A 151 15.31 16.66 0.17
C HIS A 151 15.15 18.07 -0.39
N ASP A 152 14.83 18.16 -1.68
CA ASP A 152 14.74 19.44 -2.40
C ASP A 152 13.43 20.19 -2.14
N SER A 153 12.46 19.58 -1.45
CA SER A 153 11.19 20.20 -1.03
C SER A 153 10.50 19.40 0.08
N GLU A 154 9.49 20.01 0.72
CA GLU A 154 8.56 19.31 1.64
C GLU A 154 7.81 18.18 0.94
N VAL A 155 7.40 18.39 -0.32
CA VAL A 155 6.67 17.39 -1.13
C VAL A 155 7.54 16.15 -1.36
N ALA A 156 8.81 16.35 -1.71
CA ALA A 156 9.76 15.26 -1.88
C ALA A 156 9.97 14.51 -0.55
N ALA A 157 10.12 15.22 0.57
CA ALA A 157 10.25 14.61 1.89
C ALA A 157 9.04 13.75 2.28
N ILE A 158 7.82 14.25 2.04
CA ILE A 158 6.56 13.52 2.28
C ILE A 158 6.48 12.29 1.37
N ALA A 159 6.79 12.42 0.09
CA ALA A 159 6.77 11.28 -0.84
C ALA A 159 7.73 10.16 -0.41
N TRP A 160 8.92 10.53 0.07
CA TRP A 160 9.85 9.56 0.65
C TRP A 160 9.29 8.93 1.92
N ALA A 161 8.70 9.72 2.83
CA ALA A 161 8.08 9.19 4.04
C ALA A 161 6.99 8.15 3.71
N ILE A 162 6.12 8.45 2.73
CA ILE A 162 5.10 7.52 2.24
C ILE A 162 5.74 6.24 1.70
N GLN A 163 6.81 6.33 0.90
CA GLN A 163 7.52 5.14 0.41
C GLN A 163 8.06 4.28 1.56
N GLN A 164 8.57 4.89 2.64
CA GLN A 164 9.03 4.15 3.81
C GLN A 164 7.88 3.44 4.52
N GLU A 165 6.73 4.08 4.70
CA GLU A 165 5.56 3.41 5.31
C GLU A 165 5.00 2.30 4.44
N LEU A 166 4.97 2.48 3.11
CA LEU A 166 4.57 1.40 2.19
C LEU A 166 5.58 0.25 2.16
N HIS A 167 6.87 0.53 2.37
CA HIS A 167 7.88 -0.52 2.55
C HIS A 167 7.65 -1.30 3.85
N LYS A 168 7.46 -0.62 4.99
CA LYS A 168 7.15 -1.26 6.28
C LYS A 168 5.86 -2.07 6.24
N ARG A 169 4.86 -1.59 5.49
CA ARG A 169 3.60 -2.29 5.26
C ARG A 169 3.75 -3.52 4.34
N GLY A 170 4.95 -3.76 3.81
CA GLY A 170 5.24 -4.89 2.94
C GLY A 170 4.71 -4.74 1.51
N PHE A 171 4.28 -3.53 1.10
CA PHE A 171 3.84 -3.25 -0.27
C PHE A 171 5.03 -2.97 -1.21
N LEU A 172 6.02 -2.21 -0.72
CA LEU A 172 7.24 -1.92 -1.48
C LEU A 172 8.41 -2.78 -1.04
N THR A 173 9.24 -3.12 -2.00
CA THR A 173 10.62 -3.57 -1.76
C THR A 173 11.45 -2.46 -1.14
N GLU A 174 12.58 -2.83 -0.56
CA GLU A 174 13.53 -1.88 0.04
C GLU A 174 14.10 -0.87 -0.97
N ARG A 175 14.07 -1.19 -2.27
CA ARG A 175 14.47 -0.29 -3.36
C ARG A 175 13.36 0.66 -3.82
N GLY A 176 12.17 0.58 -3.20
CA GLY A 176 11.01 1.41 -3.53
C GLY A 176 10.18 0.91 -4.72
N ASN A 177 10.48 -0.29 -5.25
CA ASN A 177 9.66 -0.92 -6.29
C ASN A 177 8.51 -1.72 -5.67
N GLU A 178 7.39 -1.86 -6.38
CA GLU A 178 6.31 -2.79 -6.02
C GLU A 178 6.83 -4.22 -5.86
N ARG A 179 6.33 -4.94 -4.85
CA ARG A 179 6.56 -6.38 -4.74
C ARG A 179 5.72 -7.13 -5.78
N PRO A 180 6.17 -8.32 -6.24
CA PRO A 180 5.37 -9.17 -7.12
C PRO A 180 3.99 -9.51 -6.52
N VAL A 181 3.00 -9.73 -7.37
CA VAL A 181 1.61 -9.99 -6.94
C VAL A 181 1.53 -11.21 -6.03
N GLU A 182 2.31 -12.25 -6.32
CA GLU A 182 2.36 -13.48 -5.53
C GLU A 182 2.81 -13.19 -4.10
N ALA A 183 3.88 -12.41 -3.94
CA ALA A 183 4.40 -12.02 -2.62
C ALA A 183 3.41 -11.12 -1.85
N LEU A 184 2.69 -10.24 -2.56
CA LEU A 184 1.65 -9.39 -1.95
C LEU A 184 0.43 -10.21 -1.51
N ALA A 185 0.05 -11.22 -2.29
CA ALA A 185 -1.06 -12.11 -1.98
C ALA A 185 -0.77 -12.98 -0.76
N GLU A 186 0.41 -13.61 -0.75
CA GLU A 186 0.90 -14.34 0.43
C GLU A 186 0.96 -13.44 1.67
N HIS A 187 1.39 -12.18 1.49
CA HIS A 187 1.41 -11.22 2.58
C HIS A 187 0.01 -10.91 3.12
N TYR A 188 -0.95 -10.64 2.23
CA TYR A 188 -2.33 -10.38 2.59
C TYR A 188 -2.99 -11.58 3.28
N GLU A 189 -2.83 -12.79 2.77
CA GLU A 189 -3.42 -13.99 3.38
C GLU A 189 -2.88 -14.23 4.79
N ARG A 190 -1.57 -14.01 4.99
CA ARG A 190 -0.92 -14.16 6.29
C ARG A 190 -1.36 -13.10 7.30
N THR A 191 -1.40 -11.82 6.92
CA THR A 191 -1.88 -10.76 7.83
C THR A 191 -3.35 -10.91 8.13
N ARG A 192 -4.18 -11.26 7.14
CA ARG A 192 -5.59 -11.61 7.35
C ARG A 192 -5.74 -12.78 8.32
N GLY A 193 -5.05 -13.90 8.08
CA GLY A 193 -5.11 -15.06 8.96
C GLY A 193 -4.66 -14.77 10.39
N TYR A 194 -3.67 -13.89 10.57
CA TYR A 194 -3.25 -13.42 11.88
C TYR A 194 -4.34 -12.57 12.57
N ARG A 195 -4.95 -11.62 11.84
CA ARG A 195 -6.05 -10.78 12.36
C ARG A 195 -7.24 -11.62 12.80
N ASP A 196 -7.64 -12.59 11.98
CA ASP A 196 -8.79 -13.46 12.22
C ASP A 196 -8.57 -14.42 13.41
N ARG A 197 -7.31 -14.75 13.74
CA ARG A 197 -6.96 -15.67 14.84
C ARG A 197 -6.86 -15.02 16.21
N ILE A 198 -6.67 -13.71 16.29
CA ILE A 198 -6.58 -13.01 17.57
C ILE A 198 -7.98 -12.51 17.93
N PRO A 199 -8.59 -12.98 19.04
CA PRO A 199 -9.84 -12.41 19.53
C PRO A 199 -9.69 -10.90 19.70
N VAL A 200 -10.61 -10.13 19.11
CA VAL A 200 -10.71 -8.69 19.39
C VAL A 200 -11.57 -8.58 20.64
N ASP A 201 -11.01 -8.93 21.79
CA ASP A 201 -11.65 -8.58 23.06
C ASP A 201 -11.46 -7.09 23.22
N ASN A 202 -12.46 -6.35 22.74
CA ASN A 202 -12.61 -4.94 23.02
C ASN A 202 -12.79 -4.85 24.55
N PRO A 203 -11.87 -4.25 25.33
CA PRO A 203 -11.94 -4.24 26.80
C PRO A 203 -13.11 -3.42 27.38
N HIS A 204 -14.08 -3.05 26.56
CA HIS A 204 -15.28 -2.28 26.93
C HIS A 204 -16.61 -3.01 26.76
N VAL A 205 -16.61 -4.30 26.40
CA VAL A 205 -17.85 -5.08 26.33
C VAL A 205 -17.70 -6.30 27.25
N GLU A 206 -18.47 -6.26 28.35
CA GLU A 206 -18.61 -7.28 29.39
C GLU A 206 -17.49 -7.38 30.45
N SER A 207 -17.48 -6.41 31.36
CA SER A 207 -17.01 -6.63 32.73
C SER A 207 -17.89 -7.65 33.45
N ARG A 208 -17.58 -8.95 33.28
CA ARG A 208 -17.89 -9.95 34.31
C ARG A 208 -16.85 -9.84 35.43
N PRO A 209 -17.24 -9.79 36.71
CA PRO A 209 -16.28 -9.74 37.80
C PRO A 209 -15.65 -11.13 37.94
N SER A 210 -14.43 -11.29 37.42
CA SER A 210 -13.52 -12.36 37.83
C SER A 210 -12.51 -11.77 38.82
N GLU A 211 -12.32 -12.52 39.91
CA GLU A 211 -11.52 -12.25 41.11
C GLU A 211 -10.12 -11.65 40.88
N PRO A 212 -9.55 -10.96 41.90
CA PRO A 212 -8.35 -10.15 41.74
C PRO A 212 -7.13 -11.02 41.46
N ALA A 213 -6.61 -10.95 40.23
CA ALA A 213 -5.24 -11.34 39.96
C ALA A 213 -4.30 -10.28 40.56
N THR A 214 -3.35 -10.76 41.35
CA THR A 214 -2.28 -10.00 42.00
C THR A 214 -1.53 -9.14 40.98
N VAL A 215 -1.43 -7.85 41.32
CA VAL A 215 -0.69 -6.86 40.55
C VAL A 215 0.79 -7.04 40.88
N ASP A 216 1.51 -7.79 40.05
CA ASP A 216 2.97 -7.69 40.02
C ASP A 216 3.36 -6.56 39.06
N ASP A 217 3.88 -5.52 39.69
CA ASP A 217 4.41 -4.29 39.11
C ASP A 217 5.81 -4.57 38.52
N GLU A 218 5.85 -5.13 37.32
CA GLU A 218 7.01 -5.00 36.43
C GLU A 218 6.55 -4.87 34.97
N ASN A 219 7.10 -3.87 34.31
CA ASN A 219 6.75 -3.34 32.98
C ASN A 219 7.11 -4.30 31.82
N THR A 220 6.71 -5.56 31.90
CA THR A 220 6.84 -6.54 30.81
C THR A 220 5.62 -6.43 29.90
N LEU A 221 5.81 -5.79 28.74
CA LEU A 221 4.81 -5.79 27.67
C LEU A 221 4.57 -7.24 27.26
N ALA A 222 3.36 -7.76 27.51
CA ALA A 222 3.04 -9.16 27.27
C ALA A 222 3.26 -9.52 25.79
N ILE A 223 4.08 -10.54 25.53
CA ILE A 223 4.31 -11.07 24.18
C ILE A 223 3.05 -11.82 23.76
N VAL A 224 2.38 -11.33 22.72
CA VAL A 224 1.12 -11.87 22.18
C VAL A 224 1.30 -12.72 20.94
N GLY A 225 2.54 -12.88 20.47
CA GLY A 225 2.89 -13.77 19.37
C GLY A 225 4.14 -13.31 18.61
N VAL A 226 4.32 -13.86 17.42
CA VAL A 226 5.39 -13.49 16.50
C VAL A 226 4.82 -12.61 15.39
N CYS A 227 5.60 -11.62 14.94
CA CYS A 227 5.23 -10.71 13.87
C CYS A 227 4.84 -11.49 12.62
N PRO A 228 3.68 -11.20 12.00
CA PRO A 228 3.29 -11.88 10.78
C PRO A 228 4.20 -11.54 9.61
N ASP A 229 4.99 -10.46 9.65
CA ASP A 229 5.92 -10.12 8.56
C ASP A 229 7.15 -11.06 8.55
N PRO A 230 7.37 -11.87 7.49
CA PRO A 230 8.45 -12.85 7.42
C PRO A 230 9.84 -12.21 7.34
N ASP A 231 9.92 -10.95 6.92
CA ASP A 231 11.17 -10.18 6.87
C ASP A 231 11.54 -9.63 8.26
N CYS A 232 10.58 -9.55 9.17
CA CYS A 232 10.75 -9.06 10.54
C CYS A 232 10.89 -10.21 11.54
N ARG A 233 9.85 -11.07 11.64
CA ARG A 233 9.73 -12.16 12.64
C ARG A 233 9.99 -11.75 14.09
N GLY A 234 9.90 -10.46 14.39
CA GLY A 234 10.05 -9.92 15.73
C GLY A 234 8.93 -10.35 16.68
N GLU A 235 9.07 -10.02 17.95
CA GLU A 235 8.01 -10.28 18.94
C GLU A 235 6.88 -9.26 18.79
N MET A 236 5.64 -9.75 18.87
CA MET A 236 4.45 -8.92 18.99
C MET A 236 4.20 -8.69 20.46
N ILE A 237 4.10 -7.44 20.87
CA ILE A 237 3.79 -7.05 22.24
C ILE A 237 2.42 -6.39 22.32
N MET A 238 1.74 -6.49 23.47
CA MET A 238 0.53 -5.72 23.70
C MET A 238 0.89 -4.27 24.03
N LYS A 239 0.64 -3.35 23.08
CA LYS A 239 0.88 -1.92 23.25
C LYS A 239 -0.42 -1.15 23.07
N ASP A 240 -0.81 -0.39 24.08
CA ASP A 240 -2.05 0.42 24.08
C ASP A 240 -3.31 -0.41 23.76
N GLY A 241 -3.35 -1.66 24.24
CA GLY A 241 -4.44 -2.62 23.98
C GLY A 241 -4.41 -3.24 22.57
N CYS A 242 -3.36 -3.00 21.79
CA CYS A 242 -3.19 -3.57 20.47
C CYS A 242 -1.91 -4.40 20.32
N PRO A 243 -1.98 -5.63 19.76
CA PRO A 243 -0.81 -6.36 19.31
C PRO A 243 0.01 -5.54 18.32
N THR A 244 1.24 -5.17 18.71
CA THR A 244 2.18 -4.37 17.91
C THR A 244 3.57 -4.99 17.92
N CYS A 245 4.20 -5.13 16.75
CA CYS A 245 5.60 -5.49 16.61
C CYS A 245 6.47 -4.23 16.65
N LEU A 246 7.41 -4.14 17.61
CA LEU A 246 8.27 -2.96 17.76
C LEU A 246 9.39 -2.89 16.70
N ASP A 247 9.71 -4.00 16.05
CA ASP A 247 10.83 -4.08 15.11
C ASP A 247 10.46 -3.53 13.72
N CYS A 248 9.29 -3.88 13.19
CA CYS A 248 8.80 -3.36 11.90
C CYS A 248 7.65 -2.35 12.00
N GLY A 249 7.05 -2.20 13.18
CA GLY A 249 5.92 -1.31 13.40
C GLY A 249 4.56 -1.87 12.96
N TYR A 250 4.48 -3.14 12.57
CA TYR A 250 3.20 -3.80 12.28
C TYR A 250 2.30 -3.79 13.52
N SER A 251 1.06 -3.31 13.38
CA SER A 251 0.05 -3.36 14.43
C SER A 251 -1.23 -3.98 13.89
N LYS A 252 -1.93 -4.78 14.71
CA LYS A 252 -3.23 -5.36 14.34
C LYS A 252 -4.29 -4.27 14.10
N CYS A 253 -4.19 -3.14 14.79
CA CYS A 253 -5.24 -2.13 14.86
C CYS A 253 -5.01 -0.93 13.92
N GLY A 254 -3.90 -0.90 13.16
CA GLY A 254 -3.61 0.13 12.15
C GLY A 254 -2.13 0.36 11.89
#